data_AF-A0A3E1P2B5-F1
#
_entry.id   AF-A0A3E1P2B5-F1
#
_cell.length_a   1.000
_cell.length_b   1.000
_cell.length_c   1.000
_cell.angle_alpha   90.00
_cell.angle_beta   90.00
_cell.angle_gamma   90.00
#
_symmetry.space_group_name_H-M   'P 1'
#
loop_
_entity.id
_entity.type
_entity.pdbx_description
1 polymer ?
#
loop_
_entity_poly.entity_id
_entity_poly.type
_entity_poly.pdbx_seq_one_letter_code
_entity_poly.pdbx_strand_id
1 'polypeptide(L)'
;MEQEEHIPVAELPDEPEQKKEWRLRINYRAITQNMPFILFLSALALIYIANSHLAEKKIRQINKLGREIKELKWEYLNVKSELMFRSKMSEVSKSVEPWGLKPLSSPPQKIVLKKQ
;
A
#
# COMPACT_ATOMS: atom_id res chain seq x y z
N MET A 1 -1.46 -63.73 -57.89
CA MET A 1 -1.65 -63.81 -56.44
C MET A 1 -0.28 -63.69 -55.84
N GLU A 2 0.01 -62.58 -55.20
CA GLU A 2 0.86 -62.52 -54.02
C GLU A 2 0.66 -61.11 -53.47
N GLN A 3 0.29 -61.09 -52.20
CA GLN A 3 -0.29 -59.96 -51.50
C GLN A 3 0.76 -58.86 -51.33
N GLU A 4 0.42 -57.62 -51.67
CA GLU A 4 1.06 -56.47 -51.05
C GLU A 4 0.56 -56.42 -49.59
N GLU A 5 1.23 -57.17 -48.72
CA GLU A 5 1.09 -56.99 -47.28
C GLU A 5 1.68 -55.63 -46.91
N HIS A 6 0.78 -54.81 -46.39
CA HIS A 6 1.02 -53.52 -45.77
C HIS A 6 2.05 -53.64 -44.64
N ILE A 7 3.31 -53.28 -44.92
CA ILE A 7 4.32 -53.10 -43.87
C ILE A 7 4.02 -51.76 -43.17
N PRO A 8 3.87 -51.73 -41.83
CA PRO A 8 3.66 -50.49 -41.10
C PRO A 8 4.93 -49.64 -41.21
N VAL A 9 4.75 -48.39 -41.68
CA VAL A 9 5.82 -47.39 -41.74
C VAL A 9 6.31 -47.16 -40.31
N ALA A 10 7.50 -47.65 -39.99
CA ALA A 10 8.18 -47.35 -38.74
C ALA A 10 8.38 -45.84 -38.66
N GLU A 11 7.69 -45.20 -37.74
CA GLU A 11 7.82 -43.78 -37.43
C GLU A 11 9.27 -43.54 -36.98
N LEU A 12 10.04 -42.90 -37.86
CA LEU A 12 11.44 -42.56 -37.61
C LEU A 12 11.52 -41.61 -36.41
N PRO A 13 12.54 -41.74 -35.54
CA PRO A 13 12.63 -40.97 -34.31
C PRO A 13 12.63 -39.47 -34.64
N ASP A 14 11.75 -38.72 -33.98
CA ASP A 14 11.66 -37.26 -34.07
C ASP A 14 13.06 -36.64 -33.95
N GLU A 15 13.47 -35.91 -34.99
CA GLU A 15 14.77 -35.23 -35.00
C GLU A 15 14.94 -34.36 -33.75
N PRO A 16 16.15 -34.32 -33.16
CA PRO A 16 16.36 -33.59 -31.92
C PRO A 16 16.09 -32.10 -32.15
N GLU A 17 15.05 -31.58 -31.47
CA GLU A 17 14.63 -30.18 -31.54
C GLU A 17 15.83 -29.24 -31.43
N GLN A 18 15.99 -28.40 -32.46
CA GLN A 18 17.08 -27.43 -32.55
C GLN A 18 17.09 -26.54 -31.31
N LYS A 19 18.03 -26.81 -30.41
CA LYS A 19 18.28 -25.99 -29.23
C LYS A 19 18.53 -24.56 -29.69
N LYS A 20 17.68 -23.67 -29.19
CA LYS A 20 17.65 -22.25 -29.52
C LYS A 20 18.92 -21.58 -28.99
N GLU A 21 19.96 -21.60 -29.80
CA GLU A 21 21.25 -20.97 -29.51
C GLU A 21 21.07 -19.45 -29.33
N TRP A 22 20.99 -18.99 -28.08
CA TRP A 22 20.99 -17.57 -27.73
C TRP A 22 22.38 -16.99 -27.95
N ARG A 23 22.70 -16.69 -29.20
CA ARG A 23 23.96 -16.05 -29.58
C ARG A 23 23.88 -14.57 -29.28
N LEU A 24 24.38 -14.18 -28.11
CA LEU A 24 24.68 -12.79 -27.80
C LEU A 24 25.78 -12.28 -28.74
N ARG A 25 25.36 -11.62 -29.81
CA ARG A 25 26.28 -10.95 -30.74
C ARG A 25 26.70 -9.62 -30.12
N ILE A 26 27.76 -9.67 -29.31
CA ILE A 26 28.35 -8.47 -28.71
C ILE A 26 29.37 -7.89 -29.71
N ASN A 27 29.10 -6.67 -30.18
CA ASN A 27 30.00 -5.97 -31.09
C ASN A 27 31.03 -5.15 -30.29
N TYR A 28 32.25 -5.69 -30.14
CA TYR A 28 33.32 -5.08 -29.36
C TYR A 28 33.71 -3.68 -29.83
N ARG A 29 33.59 -3.37 -31.13
CA ARG A 29 33.84 -2.04 -31.68
C ARG A 29 32.87 -0.98 -31.14
N ALA A 30 31.60 -1.35 -30.96
CA ALA A 30 30.58 -0.44 -30.44
C ALA A 30 30.77 -0.18 -28.93
N ILE A 31 31.29 -1.17 -28.19
CA ILE A 31 31.59 -1.04 -26.75
C ILE A 31 32.78 -0.12 -26.52
N THR A 32 33.86 -0.27 -27.29
CA THR A 32 35.05 0.56 -27.14
C THR A 32 34.80 2.01 -27.58
N GLN A 33 34.01 2.21 -28.63
CA GLN A 33 33.63 3.56 -29.08
C GLN A 33 32.75 4.31 -28.06
N ASN A 34 31.89 3.59 -27.33
CA ASN A 34 30.98 4.16 -26.33
C ASN A 34 31.44 3.92 -24.88
N MET A 35 32.72 3.65 -24.66
CA MET A 35 33.31 3.39 -23.35
C MET A 35 32.95 4.44 -22.27
N PRO A 36 33.03 5.78 -22.53
CA PRO A 36 32.66 6.77 -21.52
C PRO A 36 31.17 6.72 -21.14
N PHE A 37 30.28 6.33 -22.06
CA PHE A 37 28.85 6.21 -21.80
C PHE A 37 28.53 4.98 -20.92
N ILE A 38 29.21 3.86 -21.15
CA ILE A 38 29.06 2.65 -20.31
C ILE A 38 29.59 2.93 -18.89
N LEU A 39 30.69 3.66 -18.77
CA LEU A 39 31.23 4.08 -17.47
C LEU A 39 30.24 4.99 -16.73
N PHE A 40 29.60 5.93 -17.44
CA PHE A 40 28.55 6.77 -16.88
C PHE A 40 27.35 5.95 -16.38
N LEU A 41 26.88 4.97 -17.15
CA LEU A 41 25.81 4.07 -16.71
C LEU A 41 26.21 3.23 -15.50
N SER A 42 27.45 2.75 -15.44
CA SER A 42 27.97 2.02 -14.28
C SER A 42 27.96 2.90 -13.03
N ALA A 43 28.41 4.15 -13.13
CA ALA A 43 28.34 5.12 -12.04
C ALA A 43 26.88 5.38 -11.61
N LEU A 44 25.96 5.52 -12.57
CA LEU A 44 24.53 5.70 -12.29
C LEU A 44 23.95 4.47 -11.56
N ALA A 45 24.33 3.26 -11.97
CA ALA A 45 23.90 2.02 -11.34
C ALA A 45 24.41 1.93 -9.89
N LEU A 46 25.65 2.33 -9.62
CA LEU A 46 26.19 2.43 -8.26
C LEU A 46 25.39 3.42 -7.39
N ILE A 47 25.12 4.62 -7.92
CA ILE A 47 24.29 5.62 -7.24
C ILE A 47 22.88 5.08 -6.97
N TYR A 48 22.29 4.38 -7.93
CA TYR A 48 20.97 3.78 -7.80
C TYR A 48 20.93 2.73 -6.68
N ILE A 49 21.91 1.81 -6.65
CA ILE A 49 22.00 0.78 -5.59
C ILE A 49 22.17 1.44 -4.22
N ALA A 50 23.05 2.45 -4.12
CA ALA A 50 23.27 3.19 -2.88
C ALA A 50 21.98 3.89 -2.39
N ASN A 51 21.27 4.57 -3.29
CA ASN A 51 20.01 5.24 -2.97
C ASN A 51 18.89 4.26 -2.61
N SER A 52 18.80 3.13 -3.30
CA SER A 52 17.82 2.08 -3.01
C SER A 52 17.96 1.57 -1.57
N HIS A 53 19.21 1.28 -1.14
CA HIS A 53 19.44 0.80 0.21
C HIS A 53 19.13 1.87 1.28
N LEU A 54 19.37 3.14 0.99
CA LEU A 54 18.98 4.24 1.88
C LEU A 54 17.45 4.38 1.97
N ALA A 55 16.75 4.30 0.84
CA ALA A 55 15.29 4.35 0.78
C ALA A 55 14.66 3.22 1.60
N GLU A 56 15.20 2.01 1.51
CA GLU A 56 14.74 0.85 2.28
C GLU A 56 14.85 1.07 3.80
N LYS A 57 15.97 1.65 4.25
CA LYS A 57 16.16 2.02 5.66
C LYS A 57 15.16 3.08 6.10
N LYS A 58 14.93 4.11 5.28
CA LYS A 58 13.96 5.17 5.58
C LYS A 58 12.52 4.64 5.65
N ILE A 59 12.13 3.75 4.75
CA ILE A 59 10.80 3.12 4.76
C ILE A 59 10.56 2.36 6.06
N ARG A 60 11.54 1.60 6.55
CA ARG A 60 11.44 0.93 7.85
C ARG A 60 11.29 1.91 9.00
N GLN A 61 12.03 3.02 9.00
CA GLN A 61 11.91 4.06 10.03
C GLN A 61 10.56 4.75 9.99
N ILE A 62 10.04 5.08 8.80
CA ILE A 62 8.71 5.67 8.62
C ILE A 62 7.63 4.73 9.16
N ASN A 63 7.70 3.45 8.85
CA ASN A 63 6.75 2.46 9.36
C ASN A 63 6.80 2.34 10.90
N LYS A 64 7.98 2.43 11.51
CA LYS A 64 8.13 2.43 12.96
C LYS A 64 7.50 3.69 13.58
N LEU A 65 7.86 4.86 13.06
CA LEU A 65 7.33 6.14 13.54
C LEU A 65 5.81 6.25 13.35
N GLY A 66 5.27 5.71 12.25
CA GLY A 66 3.83 5.64 12.02
C GLY A 66 3.08 4.78 13.04
N ARG A 67 3.70 3.70 13.55
CA ARG A 67 3.12 2.90 14.64
C ARG A 67 3.09 3.68 15.95
N GLU A 68 4.17 4.37 16.29
CA GLU A 68 4.27 5.21 17.49
C GLU A 68 3.21 6.33 17.48
N ILE A 69 3.04 7.02 16.35
CA ILE A 69 1.98 8.03 16.19
C ILE A 69 0.58 7.42 16.35
N LYS A 70 0.36 6.20 15.82
CA LYS A 70 -0.93 5.52 15.91
C LYS A 70 -1.24 5.15 17.36
N GLU A 71 -0.26 4.65 18.11
CA GLU A 71 -0.38 4.31 19.53
C GLU A 71 -0.70 5.55 20.37
N LEU A 72 0.05 6.65 20.17
CA LEU A 72 -0.19 7.91 20.88
C LEU A 72 -1.57 8.51 20.56
N LYS A 73 -2.02 8.37 19.30
CA LYS A 73 -3.35 8.81 18.88
C LYS A 73 -4.46 7.95 19.49
N TRP A 74 -4.24 6.64 19.69
CA TRP A 74 -5.17 5.76 20.39
C TRP A 74 -5.30 6.14 21.86
N GLU A 75 -4.20 6.45 22.54
CA GLU A 75 -4.21 6.90 23.92
C GLU A 75 -5.00 8.22 24.06
N TYR A 76 -4.75 9.19 23.18
CA TYR A 76 -5.51 10.44 23.13
C TYR A 76 -7.01 10.20 22.85
N LEU A 77 -7.35 9.33 21.89
CA LEU A 77 -8.75 9.00 21.59
C LEU A 77 -9.44 8.32 22.76
N ASN A 78 -8.75 7.44 23.48
CA ASN A 78 -9.28 6.76 24.65
C ASN A 78 -9.58 7.75 25.79
N VAL A 79 -8.62 8.62 26.13
CA VAL A 79 -8.78 9.65 27.16
C VAL A 79 -9.85 10.69 26.76
N LYS A 80 -9.89 11.09 25.49
CA LYS A 80 -10.94 11.98 24.98
C LYS A 80 -12.32 11.31 25.00
N SER A 81 -12.40 10.03 24.70
CA SER A 81 -13.65 9.26 24.76
C SER A 81 -14.16 9.14 26.20
N GLU A 82 -13.28 8.89 27.16
CA GLU A 82 -13.60 8.92 28.60
C GLU A 82 -14.16 10.29 29.02
N LEU A 83 -13.51 11.38 28.60
CA LEU A 83 -14.00 12.75 28.85
C LEU A 83 -15.33 13.04 28.16
N MET A 84 -15.52 12.58 26.92
CA MET A 84 -16.79 12.71 26.19
C MET A 84 -17.91 11.89 26.82
N PHE A 85 -17.61 10.73 27.41
CA PHE A 85 -18.57 9.92 28.14
C PHE A 85 -19.03 10.65 29.41
N ARG A 86 -18.10 11.19 30.20
CA ARG A 86 -18.43 12.02 31.38
C ARG A 86 -19.09 13.35 31.03
N SER A 87 -18.78 13.91 29.86
CA SER A 87 -19.39 15.15 29.35
C SER A 87 -20.64 14.88 28.50
N LYS A 88 -21.09 13.62 28.39
CA LYS A 88 -22.24 13.26 27.57
C LYS A 88 -23.48 13.90 28.19
N MET A 89 -24.23 14.63 27.38
CA MET A 89 -25.44 15.37 27.79
C MET A 89 -26.47 14.50 28.52
N SER A 90 -26.47 13.18 28.32
CA SER A 90 -27.36 12.24 29.00
C SER A 90 -27.00 11.97 30.46
N GLU A 91 -25.72 12.06 30.85
CA GLU A 91 -25.32 11.98 32.27
C GLU A 91 -25.35 13.34 32.94
N VAL A 92 -24.99 14.41 32.22
CA VAL A 92 -25.15 15.79 32.73
C VAL A 92 -26.62 16.07 33.04
N SER A 93 -27.56 15.65 32.17
CA SER A 93 -29.01 15.77 32.43
C SER A 93 -29.49 14.95 33.64
N LYS A 94 -28.81 13.84 33.98
CA LYS A 94 -29.13 13.02 35.17
C LYS A 94 -28.48 13.57 36.44
N SER A 95 -27.30 14.18 36.35
CA SER A 95 -26.60 14.77 37.50
C SER A 95 -27.12 16.15 37.89
N VAL A 96 -27.77 16.89 36.97
CA VAL A 96 -28.55 18.10 37.28
C VAL A 96 -30.04 17.82 37.58
N GLU A 97 -30.50 16.58 37.45
CA GLU A 97 -31.83 16.11 37.84
C GLU A 97 -32.14 16.31 39.35
N PRO A 98 -31.22 16.03 40.29
CA PRO A 98 -31.41 16.37 41.71
C PRO A 98 -31.46 17.89 41.99
N TRP A 99 -31.07 18.73 41.02
CA TRP A 99 -31.18 20.19 41.10
C TRP A 99 -32.45 20.73 40.40
N GLY A 100 -33.35 19.84 39.94
CA GLY A 100 -34.67 20.21 39.40
C GLY A 100 -34.68 20.64 37.92
N LEU A 101 -33.56 20.50 37.20
CA LEU A 101 -33.45 20.87 35.79
C LEU A 101 -33.85 19.70 34.89
N LYS A 102 -35.06 19.78 34.30
CA LYS A 102 -35.55 18.80 33.30
C LYS A 102 -35.25 19.28 31.87
N PRO A 103 -34.88 18.37 30.95
CA PRO A 103 -34.76 18.72 29.55
C PRO A 103 -36.12 19.19 29.01
N LEU A 104 -36.11 20.27 28.22
CA LEU A 104 -37.32 20.79 27.56
C LEU A 104 -37.84 19.73 26.57
N SER A 105 -38.99 19.11 26.90
CA SER A 105 -39.65 18.12 26.04
C SER A 105 -40.43 18.74 24.87
N SER A 106 -40.59 20.06 24.85
CA SER A 106 -41.29 20.80 23.80
C SER A 106 -40.51 22.06 23.43
N PRO A 107 -40.59 22.50 22.15
CA PRO A 107 -39.91 23.72 21.71
C PRO A 107 -40.42 24.95 22.50
N PRO A 108 -39.54 25.89 22.85
CA PRO A 108 -39.91 27.04 23.67
C PRO A 108 -40.96 27.90 22.95
N GLN A 109 -42.09 28.14 23.61
CA GLN A 109 -43.12 29.03 23.08
C GLN A 109 -42.62 30.47 23.12
N LYS A 110 -42.54 31.09 21.94
CA LYS A 110 -42.27 32.52 21.79
C LYS A 110 -43.45 33.31 22.34
N ILE A 111 -43.28 33.98 23.47
CA ILE A 111 -44.27 34.92 23.98
C ILE A 111 -44.26 36.14 23.06
N VAL A 112 -45.28 36.25 22.20
CA VAL A 112 -45.50 37.46 21.41
C VAL A 112 -46.44 38.34 22.21
N LEU A 113 -45.92 39.46 22.73
CA LEU A 113 -46.72 40.47 23.43
C LEU A 113 -47.75 41.05 22.45
N LYS A 114 -49.03 40.81 22.70
CA LYS A 114 -50.10 41.51 22.02
C LYS A 114 -50.19 42.92 22.62
N LYS A 115 -49.63 43.89 21.92
CA LYS A 115 -49.75 45.31 22.27
C LYS A 115 -51.22 45.71 22.08
N GLN A 116 -51.84 46.23 23.14
CA GLN A 116 -53.11 46.95 23.05
C GLN A 116 -52.93 48.23 22.25
#